data_AF-A0A7V3XNS9-F1
#
_entry.id   AF-A0A7V3XNS9-F1
#
_cell.length_a   1.000
_cell.length_b   1.000
_cell.length_c   1.000
_cell.angle_alpha   90.00
_cell.angle_beta   90.00
_cell.angle_gamma   90.00
#
_symmetry.space_group_name_H-M   'P 1'
#
loop_
_entity.id
_entity.type
_entity.pdbx_description
1 polymer ?
#
loop_
_entity_poly.entity_id
_entity_poly.type
_entity_poly.pdbx_seq_one_letter_code
_entity_poly.pdbx_strand_id
1 'polypeptide(L)'
;MQIEFTSRIQRANINNTGIIYIPKEKRIFFNIGGRVQVQLFPNLWFFAKIINRPRLGIYVPKKIVEDYKLVNTELKIQMKKIEGFYALVAFDGRIYLPYEIVEKELLHQNDIVSIKAIENDKVIQEKYVKIYTTIRPKRKRKEFICYIDKIFSGKTLLFQVEKLSPVPRNGKINPVIAGFLRDMHYAFIDKDSVIIFKGNKVPAIIDTNLKYSDLAFYLGAYFADGTKKGNSWAICASTFEQARYYLKMHKFLIKDSRPEFTISYTNIYNIEEGKLKKDLAEIWQKEVGIKVNKFRIRKPAGKLISKWNKYGTLVIREHRQILLDFYNALLRSLIKEIFLKKNKKLAIDFLCGVMEGDGCAPAKKRGHISIATNKNDVHILKNILDVASIKSKIVRDNPNKYNLRIGALEILKNLHFLKDKIFILYPKRRGSLFERLKTVATATFLIENRQSNNLVKSWLKDSGFCDKNYRITERGLNVSNVILKEIQKVEVK
;
A
#
# COMPACT_ATOMS: atom_id res chain seq x y z
N MET A 1 37.80 7.21 -11.17
CA MET A 1 39.18 7.41 -11.68
C MET A 1 40.17 6.85 -10.67
N GLN A 2 41.02 5.92 -11.12
CA GLN A 2 42.07 5.28 -10.33
C GLN A 2 43.40 5.85 -10.78
N ILE A 3 44.25 6.20 -9.82
CA ILE A 3 45.61 6.66 -10.08
C ILE A 3 46.59 5.73 -9.38
N GLU A 4 47.80 5.69 -9.90
CA GLU A 4 48.90 4.92 -9.34
C GLU A 4 50.15 5.80 -9.29
N PHE A 5 50.91 5.69 -8.20
CA PHE A 5 52.16 6.41 -8.01
C PHE A 5 53.01 5.74 -6.93
N THR A 6 54.31 5.99 -6.97
CA THR A 6 55.24 5.54 -5.91
C THR A 6 55.39 6.65 -4.87
N SER A 7 55.34 6.30 -3.59
CA SER A 7 55.58 7.25 -2.50
C SER A 7 56.16 6.55 -1.29
N ARG A 8 56.97 7.29 -0.53
CA ARG A 8 57.54 6.82 0.74
C ARG A 8 56.56 7.11 1.88
N ILE A 9 56.21 6.08 2.65
CA ILE A 9 55.37 6.26 3.85
C ILE A 9 56.22 6.87 4.96
N GLN A 10 55.90 8.09 5.37
CA GLN A 10 56.62 8.79 6.44
C GLN A 10 55.90 8.65 7.78
N ARG A 11 56.62 8.80 8.88
CA ARG A 11 56.02 8.89 10.21
C ARG A 11 55.32 10.24 10.36
N ALA A 12 54.03 10.23 10.64
CA ALA A 12 53.21 11.44 10.69
C ALA A 12 53.07 12.01 12.10
N ASN A 13 53.23 11.19 13.14
CA ASN A 13 53.14 11.60 14.54
C ASN A 13 53.87 10.62 15.47
N ILE A 14 53.94 10.99 16.75
CA ILE A 14 54.50 10.15 17.83
C ILE A 14 53.79 8.80 17.96
N ASN A 15 52.51 8.71 17.57
CA ASN A 15 51.69 7.51 17.63
C ASN A 15 51.91 6.53 16.46
N ASN A 16 53.01 6.66 15.71
CA ASN A 16 53.34 5.80 14.55
C ASN A 16 52.26 5.74 13.46
N THR A 17 51.42 6.78 13.34
CA THR A 17 50.55 6.90 12.16
C THR A 17 51.41 7.25 10.95
N GLY A 18 51.19 6.62 9.81
CA GLY A 18 51.92 6.91 8.57
C GLY A 18 51.29 8.04 7.80
N ILE A 19 52.04 8.67 6.89
CA ILE A 19 51.50 9.62 5.91
C ILE A 19 52.08 9.32 4.53
N ILE A 20 51.20 9.34 3.53
CA ILE A 20 51.55 9.26 2.11
C ILE A 20 51.27 10.63 1.51
N TYR A 21 52.23 11.18 0.78
CA TYR A 21 52.03 12.41 0.02
C TYR A 21 51.69 12.11 -1.44
N ILE A 22 50.73 12.86 -1.96
CA ILE A 22 50.30 12.78 -3.36
C ILE A 22 51.26 13.62 -4.21
N PRO A 23 51.83 13.06 -5.30
CA PRO A 23 52.70 13.78 -6.23
C PRO A 23 52.02 15.00 -6.84
N LYS A 24 52.78 16.06 -7.14
CA LYS A 24 52.24 17.39 -7.51
C LYS A 24 51.30 17.31 -8.72
N GLU A 25 51.70 16.55 -9.73
CA GLU A 25 51.00 16.29 -10.99
C GLU A 25 49.69 15.49 -10.81
N LYS A 26 49.54 14.74 -9.72
CA LYS A 26 48.32 13.98 -9.40
C LYS A 26 47.38 14.74 -8.45
N ARG A 27 47.81 15.87 -7.87
CA ARG A 27 47.01 16.64 -6.90
C ARG A 27 45.73 17.23 -7.49
N ILE A 28 45.73 17.55 -8.79
CA ILE A 28 44.58 18.11 -9.51
C ILE A 28 43.32 17.24 -9.42
N PHE A 29 43.49 15.96 -9.11
CA PHE A 29 42.42 14.97 -9.03
C PHE A 29 41.75 14.88 -7.65
N PHE A 30 42.31 15.54 -6.62
CA PHE A 30 41.84 15.43 -5.24
C PHE A 30 41.66 16.80 -4.61
N ASN A 31 40.56 16.94 -3.88
CA ASN A 31 40.29 18.10 -3.05
C ASN A 31 40.51 17.74 -1.58
N ILE A 32 40.91 18.72 -0.78
CA ILE A 32 41.00 18.56 0.68
C ILE A 32 39.66 18.06 1.20
N GLY A 33 39.70 17.03 2.05
CA GLY A 33 38.51 16.38 2.59
C GLY A 33 37.84 15.36 1.68
N GLY A 34 38.26 15.25 0.42
CA GLY A 34 37.85 14.16 -0.47
C GLY A 34 38.21 12.80 0.13
N ARG A 35 37.44 11.76 -0.22
CA ARG A 35 37.68 10.40 0.27
C ARG A 35 38.24 9.52 -0.83
N VAL A 36 39.10 8.61 -0.40
CA VAL A 36 39.82 7.71 -1.28
C VAL A 36 39.89 6.31 -0.70
N GLN A 37 39.82 5.32 -1.59
CA GLN A 37 40.30 3.97 -1.33
C GLN A 37 41.77 3.91 -1.73
N VAL A 38 42.58 3.33 -0.86
CA VAL A 38 44.03 3.29 -0.97
C VAL A 38 44.45 1.84 -0.89
N GLN A 39 45.22 1.37 -1.86
CA GLN A 39 45.76 0.03 -1.90
C GLN A 39 47.29 0.12 -1.85
N LEU A 40 47.89 -0.56 -0.89
CA LEU A 40 49.36 -0.63 -0.71
C LEU A 40 49.93 -1.96 -1.23
N PHE A 41 49.15 -3.04 -1.11
CA PHE A 41 49.46 -4.37 -1.64
C PHE A 41 48.17 -4.99 -2.21
N PRO A 42 48.23 -6.06 -3.03
CA PRO A 42 47.05 -6.70 -3.61
C PRO A 42 45.94 -6.98 -2.58
N ASN A 43 46.32 -7.43 -1.38
CA ASN A 43 45.39 -7.79 -0.31
C ASN A 43 45.28 -6.75 0.82
N LEU A 44 45.94 -5.58 0.69
CA LEU A 44 45.93 -4.54 1.71
C LEU A 44 45.37 -3.25 1.15
N TRP A 45 44.12 -2.98 1.48
CA TRP A 45 43.44 -1.73 1.20
C TRP A 45 42.91 -1.08 2.46
N PHE A 46 42.80 0.24 2.45
CA PHE A 46 42.19 1.02 3.50
C PHE A 46 41.55 2.28 2.94
N PHE A 47 40.80 2.98 3.78
CA PHE A 47 40.13 4.22 3.40
C PHE A 47 40.74 5.39 4.11
N ALA A 48 40.90 6.48 3.37
CA ALA A 48 41.47 7.69 3.91
C ALA A 48 40.74 8.94 3.42
N LYS A 49 40.89 10.00 4.20
CA LYS A 49 40.50 11.36 3.83
C LYS A 49 41.75 12.08 3.33
N ILE A 50 41.60 12.83 2.25
CA ILE A 50 42.63 13.72 1.73
C ILE A 50 42.83 14.84 2.75
N ILE A 51 44.06 14.98 3.22
CA ILE A 51 44.48 16.00 4.18
C ILE A 51 45.51 16.93 3.53
N ASN A 52 45.77 18.08 4.15
CA ASN A 52 46.83 18.99 3.75
C ASN A 52 47.76 19.27 4.94
N ARG A 53 48.98 18.69 4.94
CA ARG A 53 50.03 18.94 5.95
C ARG A 53 51.42 18.47 5.48
N PRO A 54 52.36 19.32 5.02
CA PRO A 54 52.24 20.64 4.40
C PRO A 54 51.83 20.56 2.90
N ARG A 55 51.58 19.34 2.40
CA ARG A 55 51.15 19.04 1.03
C ARG A 55 49.94 18.10 1.11
N LEU A 56 49.24 17.90 -0.01
CA LEU A 56 48.14 16.93 -0.07
C LEU A 56 48.65 15.51 0.17
N GLY A 57 47.95 14.80 1.04
CA GLY A 57 48.30 13.44 1.43
C GLY A 57 47.15 12.71 2.12
N ILE A 58 47.46 11.55 2.66
CA ILE A 58 46.55 10.69 3.41
C ILE A 58 47.28 10.08 4.60
N TYR A 59 46.56 9.91 5.72
CA TYR A 59 47.10 9.13 6.84
C TYR A 59 46.96 7.63 6.57
N VAL A 60 48.01 6.88 6.89
CA VAL A 60 48.00 5.41 6.96
C VAL A 60 47.71 5.03 8.41
N PRO A 61 46.65 4.24 8.69
CA PRO A 61 46.30 3.81 10.04
C PRO A 61 47.49 3.19 10.78
N LYS A 62 47.68 3.56 12.05
CA LYS A 62 48.75 3.04 12.93
C LYS A 62 48.91 1.53 12.84
N LYS A 63 47.79 0.80 12.99
CA LYS A 63 47.79 -0.67 12.94
C LYS A 63 48.36 -1.21 11.62
N ILE A 64 48.00 -0.61 10.49
CA ILE A 64 48.54 -1.01 9.18
C ILE A 64 50.04 -0.71 9.09
N VAL A 65 50.47 0.43 9.62
CA VAL A 65 51.90 0.80 9.65
C VAL A 65 52.72 -0.15 10.50
N GLU A 66 52.18 -0.57 11.66
CA GLU A 66 52.85 -1.47 12.60
C GLU A 66 52.86 -2.91 12.09
N ASP A 67 51.71 -3.45 11.68
CA ASP A 67 51.56 -4.83 11.21
C ASP A 67 52.48 -5.12 10.00
N TYR A 68 52.71 -4.12 9.14
CA TYR A 68 53.50 -4.26 7.91
C TYR A 68 54.84 -3.50 7.93
N LYS A 69 55.25 -2.94 9.09
CA LYS A 69 56.51 -2.16 9.26
C LYS A 69 56.74 -1.14 8.13
N LEU A 70 55.76 -0.29 7.88
CA LEU A 70 55.71 0.54 6.68
C LEU A 70 56.51 1.86 6.74
N VAL A 71 56.99 2.27 7.92
CA VAL A 71 57.67 3.56 8.07
C VAL A 71 58.98 3.57 7.27
N ASN A 72 59.19 4.63 6.49
CA ASN A 72 60.31 4.84 5.59
C ASN A 72 60.40 3.84 4.43
N THR A 73 59.34 3.06 4.19
CA THR A 73 59.23 2.14 3.06
C THR A 73 58.63 2.85 1.84
N GLU A 74 59.21 2.62 0.68
CA GLU A 74 58.71 3.12 -0.61
C GLU A 74 57.85 2.05 -1.28
N LEU A 75 56.64 2.43 -1.67
CA LEU A 75 55.64 1.51 -2.20
C LEU A 75 54.92 2.11 -3.40
N LYS A 76 54.47 1.23 -4.30
CA LYS A 76 53.51 1.57 -5.35
C LYS A 76 52.12 1.63 -4.73
N ILE A 77 51.48 2.78 -4.82
CA ILE A 77 50.22 3.09 -4.16
C ILE A 77 49.16 3.30 -5.23
N GLN A 78 48.07 2.58 -5.14
CA GLN A 78 46.90 2.81 -5.96
C GLN A 78 45.85 3.57 -5.15
N MET A 79 45.34 4.66 -5.71
CA MET A 79 44.31 5.48 -5.09
C MET A 79 43.12 5.65 -6.03
N LYS A 80 41.93 5.37 -5.52
CA LYS A 80 40.66 5.55 -6.22
C LYS A 80 39.81 6.55 -5.44
N LYS A 81 39.34 7.61 -6.11
CA LYS A 81 38.34 8.53 -5.52
C LYS A 81 37.04 7.77 -5.32
N ILE A 82 36.43 7.95 -4.14
CA ILE A 82 35.16 7.32 -3.79
C ILE A 82 34.11 8.39 -3.52
N GLU A 83 32.87 8.11 -3.91
CA GLU A 83 31.70 8.92 -3.57
C GLU A 83 30.94 8.21 -2.46
N GLY A 84 30.96 8.79 -1.25
CA GLY A 84 30.35 8.19 -0.06
C GLY A 84 31.29 8.12 1.13
N PHE A 85 31.05 7.20 2.05
CA PHE A 85 31.94 6.87 3.17
C PHE A 85 31.92 5.38 3.43
N TYR A 86 33.02 4.84 3.94
CA TYR A 86 33.02 3.49 4.46
C TYR A 86 32.64 3.49 5.93
N ALA A 87 31.79 2.54 6.31
CA ALA A 87 31.45 2.28 7.70
C ALA A 87 31.35 0.77 7.95
N LEU A 88 31.75 0.36 9.15
CA LEU A 88 31.46 -0.97 9.66
C LEU A 88 29.98 -1.02 10.06
N VAL A 89 29.28 -2.04 9.60
CA VAL A 89 27.89 -2.31 10.01
C VAL A 89 27.93 -3.03 11.36
N ALA A 90 27.36 -2.42 12.39
CA ALA A 90 27.26 -3.02 13.70
C ALA A 90 26.31 -4.22 13.71
N PHE A 91 26.34 -5.03 14.78
CA PHE A 91 25.51 -6.24 14.94
C PHE A 91 24.00 -5.97 14.81
N ASP A 92 23.54 -4.80 15.24
CA ASP A 92 22.16 -4.37 15.14
C ASP A 92 21.80 -3.69 13.80
N GLY A 93 22.72 -3.68 12.82
CA GLY A 93 22.56 -3.02 11.53
C GLY A 93 22.85 -1.52 11.56
N ARG A 94 23.32 -0.99 12.70
CA ARG A 94 23.61 0.43 12.88
C ARG A 94 24.86 0.82 12.11
N ILE A 95 24.79 1.99 11.49
CA ILE A 95 25.96 2.68 10.94
C ILE A 95 26.06 4.09 11.54
N TYR A 96 27.29 4.57 11.72
CA TYR A 96 27.56 5.93 12.17
C TYR A 96 27.85 6.81 10.95
N LEU A 97 27.12 7.91 10.84
CA LEU A 97 27.34 8.89 9.79
C LEU A 97 28.51 9.80 10.18
N PRO A 98 29.56 9.93 9.33
CA PRO A 98 30.61 10.90 9.55
C PRO A 98 30.02 12.32 9.60
N TYR A 99 30.55 13.14 10.50
CA TYR A 99 30.05 14.51 10.71
C TYR A 99 30.09 15.36 9.43
N GLU A 100 31.05 15.12 8.53
CA GLU A 100 31.12 15.85 7.26
C GLU A 100 29.98 15.50 6.29
N ILE A 101 29.46 14.26 6.36
CA ILE A 101 28.28 13.87 5.57
C ILE A 101 27.03 14.51 6.17
N VAL A 102 26.96 14.58 7.49
CA VAL A 102 25.89 15.27 8.21
C VAL A 102 25.85 16.76 7.83
N GLU A 103 27.00 17.43 7.79
CA GLU A 103 27.09 18.83 7.37
C GLU A 103 26.76 19.01 5.89
N LYS A 104 27.34 18.19 5.01
CA LYS A 104 27.11 18.27 3.56
C LYS A 104 25.63 18.12 3.20
N GLU A 105 24.95 17.15 3.79
CA GLU A 105 23.55 16.82 3.51
C GLU A 105 22.58 17.57 4.45
N LEU A 106 23.09 18.46 5.32
CA LEU A 106 22.33 19.22 6.32
C LEU A 106 21.38 18.32 7.14
N LEU A 107 21.91 17.22 7.68
CA LEU A 107 21.13 16.21 8.39
C LEU A 107 20.80 16.61 9.82
N HIS A 108 19.56 16.36 10.21
CA HIS A 108 19.00 16.56 11.54
C HIS A 108 18.33 15.28 12.05
N GLN A 109 17.95 15.27 13.33
CA GLN A 109 17.16 14.18 13.88
C GLN A 109 15.82 14.06 13.15
N ASN A 110 15.43 12.82 12.85
CA ASN A 110 14.21 12.46 12.11
C ASN A 110 14.19 12.79 10.63
N ASP A 111 15.25 13.38 10.06
CA ASP A 111 15.38 13.47 8.62
C ASP A 111 15.31 12.08 8.00
N ILE A 112 14.73 12.01 6.80
CA ILE A 112 14.65 10.77 6.03
C ILE A 112 15.66 10.86 4.90
N VAL A 113 16.46 9.82 4.75
CA VAL A 113 17.51 9.73 3.73
C VAL A 113 17.32 8.48 2.89
N SER A 114 17.73 8.55 1.63
CA SER A 114 18.08 7.34 0.87
C SER A 114 19.50 6.95 1.23
N ILE A 115 19.69 5.69 1.61
CA ILE A 115 21.00 5.11 1.83
C ILE A 115 21.25 3.97 0.85
N LYS A 116 22.36 4.07 0.12
CA LYS A 116 22.87 3.03 -0.77
C LYS A 116 24.09 2.39 -0.14
N ALA A 117 24.06 1.07 0.06
CA ALA A 117 25.19 0.25 0.45
C ALA A 117 25.80 -0.37 -0.81
N ILE A 118 27.12 -0.23 -0.97
CA ILE A 118 27.86 -0.60 -2.17
C ILE A 118 29.00 -1.55 -1.77
N GLU A 119 29.09 -2.68 -2.48
CA GLU A 119 30.15 -3.70 -2.36
C GLU A 119 30.65 -3.99 -3.79
N ASN A 120 31.96 -3.92 -4.02
CA ASN A 120 32.57 -4.14 -5.34
C ASN A 120 31.92 -3.33 -6.48
N ASP A 121 31.72 -2.02 -6.25
CA ASP A 121 31.08 -1.08 -7.18
C ASP A 121 29.61 -1.41 -7.56
N LYS A 122 28.96 -2.37 -6.89
CA LYS A 122 27.53 -2.70 -7.06
C LYS A 122 26.72 -2.25 -5.85
N VAL A 123 25.58 -1.61 -6.09
CA VAL A 123 24.59 -1.32 -5.04
C VAL A 123 23.97 -2.63 -4.59
N ILE A 124 24.35 -3.09 -3.39
CA ILE A 124 23.81 -4.33 -2.79
C ILE A 124 22.54 -4.09 -1.98
N GLN A 125 22.31 -2.83 -1.57
CA GLN A 125 21.08 -2.42 -0.91
C GLN A 125 20.84 -0.94 -1.13
N GLU A 126 19.59 -0.57 -1.46
CA GLU A 126 19.08 0.79 -1.32
C GLU A 126 17.90 0.76 -0.35
N LYS A 127 17.89 1.69 0.61
CA LYS A 127 16.85 1.75 1.65
C LYS A 127 16.58 3.18 2.05
N TYR A 128 15.33 3.47 2.35
CA TYR A 128 14.95 4.74 2.97
C TYR A 128 14.90 4.59 4.49
N VAL A 129 15.59 5.47 5.21
CA VAL A 129 15.77 5.36 6.66
C VAL A 129 15.65 6.72 7.32
N LYS A 130 15.17 6.71 8.57
CA LYS A 130 15.24 7.89 9.44
C LYS A 130 16.62 8.01 10.08
N ILE A 131 17.08 9.25 10.21
CA ILE A 131 18.26 9.62 10.98
C ILE A 131 17.90 9.71 12.46
N TYR A 132 18.67 9.02 13.30
CA TYR A 132 18.61 9.14 14.75
C TYR A 132 19.83 9.89 15.24
N THR A 133 19.66 10.64 16.33
CA THR A 133 20.77 11.33 16.99
C THR A 133 20.93 10.81 18.41
N THR A 134 22.18 10.63 18.84
CA THR A 134 22.52 10.26 20.22
C THR A 134 23.59 11.21 20.73
N ILE A 135 23.50 11.63 21.98
CA ILE A 135 24.53 12.45 22.62
C ILE A 135 25.39 11.52 23.47
N ARG A 136 26.69 11.43 23.21
CA ARG A 136 27.60 10.72 24.11
C ARG A 136 27.96 11.61 25.30
N PRO A 137 27.61 11.23 26.54
CA PRO A 137 27.82 12.07 27.72
C PRO A 137 29.28 12.52 27.89
N LYS A 138 30.23 11.59 27.67
CA LYS A 138 31.66 11.82 27.89
C LYS A 138 32.35 12.71 26.84
N ARG A 139 31.77 12.85 25.64
CA ARG A 139 32.41 13.58 24.51
C ARG A 139 31.68 14.86 24.11
N LYS A 140 30.49 15.12 24.68
CA LYS A 140 29.59 16.23 24.30
C LYS A 140 29.40 16.39 22.78
N ARG A 141 29.49 15.28 22.02
CA ARG A 141 29.31 15.26 20.56
C ARG A 141 28.04 14.49 20.21
N LYS A 142 27.26 15.05 19.30
CA LYS A 142 26.10 14.39 18.68
C LYS A 142 26.61 13.37 17.66
N GLU A 143 26.18 12.13 17.80
CA GLU A 143 26.40 11.07 16.82
C GLU A 143 25.12 10.86 16.03
N PHE A 144 25.24 10.85 14.71
CA PHE A 144 24.15 10.61 13.79
C PHE A 144 24.23 9.16 13.32
N ILE A 145 23.13 8.44 13.45
CA ILE A 145 23.07 7.01 13.14
C ILE A 145 21.86 6.72 12.26
N CYS A 146 21.99 5.70 11.44
CA CYS A 146 20.86 5.07 10.76
C CYS A 146 21.06 3.55 10.71
N TYR A 147 20.02 2.84 10.25
CA TYR A 147 19.96 1.37 10.32
C TYR A 147 19.73 0.75 8.95
N ILE A 148 20.67 -0.09 8.54
CA ILE A 148 20.52 -0.95 7.36
C ILE A 148 20.13 -2.37 7.78
N ASP A 149 20.12 -3.32 6.85
CA ASP A 149 19.78 -4.71 7.18
C ASP A 149 20.91 -5.41 7.95
N LYS A 150 20.54 -6.22 8.95
CA LYS A 150 21.47 -6.90 9.86
C LYS A 150 22.27 -8.00 9.17
N ILE A 151 21.83 -8.45 7.99
CA ILE A 151 22.56 -9.41 7.16
C ILE A 151 23.97 -8.92 6.78
N PHE A 152 24.22 -7.61 6.86
CA PHE A 152 25.53 -7.02 6.59
C PHE A 152 26.39 -6.82 7.85
N SER A 153 25.94 -7.28 9.02
CA SER A 153 26.67 -7.16 10.29
C SER A 153 28.12 -7.64 10.16
N GLY A 154 29.06 -6.84 10.64
CA GLY A 154 30.50 -7.14 10.60
C GLY A 154 31.18 -6.80 9.27
N LYS A 155 30.41 -6.45 8.22
CA LYS A 155 30.97 -6.00 6.95
C LYS A 155 31.28 -4.51 6.97
N THR A 156 32.39 -4.13 6.33
CA THR A 156 32.69 -2.73 6.02
C THR A 156 32.27 -2.45 4.60
N LEU A 157 31.28 -1.56 4.40
CA LEU A 157 30.68 -1.26 3.10
C LEU A 157 30.84 0.22 2.76
N LEU A 158 30.78 0.55 1.47
CA LEU A 158 30.68 1.92 0.99
C LEU A 158 29.24 2.38 1.07
N PHE A 159 28.99 3.51 1.72
CA PHE A 159 27.68 4.11 1.85
C PHE A 159 27.59 5.44 1.14
N GLN A 160 26.52 5.62 0.37
CA GLN A 160 26.08 6.91 -0.13
C GLN A 160 24.78 7.28 0.58
N VAL A 161 24.66 8.54 0.98
CA VAL A 161 23.51 9.07 1.71
C VAL A 161 23.05 10.32 1.00
N GLU A 162 21.75 10.39 0.71
CA GLU A 162 21.07 11.55 0.13
C GLU A 162 19.87 11.91 1.00
N LYS A 163 19.80 13.17 1.44
CA LYS A 163 18.63 13.67 2.18
C LYS A 163 17.42 13.79 1.25
N LEU A 164 16.30 13.18 1.64
CA LEU A 164 15.05 13.36 0.92
C LEU A 164 14.34 14.63 1.39
N SER A 165 13.68 15.30 0.44
CA SER A 165 12.95 16.54 0.70
C SER A 165 11.56 16.24 1.31
N PRO A 166 11.15 16.97 2.36
CA PRO A 166 9.77 16.93 2.85
C PRO A 166 8.79 17.70 1.95
N VAL A 167 9.32 18.43 0.96
CA VAL A 167 8.54 19.19 -0.02
C VAL A 167 8.64 18.48 -1.38
N PRO A 168 7.52 18.31 -2.11
CA PRO A 168 7.55 17.74 -3.45
C PRO A 168 8.39 18.62 -4.38
N ARG A 169 9.21 18.01 -5.24
CA ARG A 169 10.14 18.76 -6.10
C ARG A 169 9.46 19.75 -7.06
N ASN A 170 8.19 19.56 -7.45
CA ASN A 170 7.49 20.40 -8.44
C ASN A 170 5.94 20.39 -8.32
N GLY A 171 5.35 20.58 -7.13
CA GLY A 171 3.88 20.62 -7.06
C GLY A 171 3.27 20.90 -5.70
N LYS A 172 1.93 21.01 -5.67
CA LYS A 172 1.16 21.06 -4.42
C LYS A 172 0.83 19.63 -3.98
N ILE A 173 0.99 19.36 -2.69
CA ILE A 173 0.58 18.08 -2.10
C ILE A 173 -0.93 17.95 -2.22
N ASN A 174 -1.41 16.79 -2.66
CA ASN A 174 -2.83 16.47 -2.69
C ASN A 174 -3.45 16.73 -1.30
N PRO A 175 -4.55 17.50 -1.17
CA PRO A 175 -5.14 17.83 0.14
C PRO A 175 -5.49 16.61 0.99
N VAL A 176 -5.87 15.50 0.35
CA VAL A 176 -6.17 14.23 1.01
C VAL A 176 -4.93 13.66 1.70
N ILE A 177 -3.81 13.70 0.99
CA ILE A 177 -2.50 13.25 1.49
C ILE A 177 -1.99 14.21 2.57
N ALA A 178 -2.09 15.52 2.34
CA ALA A 178 -1.62 16.54 3.29
C ALA A 178 -2.28 16.40 4.67
N GLY A 179 -3.58 16.07 4.72
CA GLY A 179 -4.29 15.82 5.98
C GLY A 179 -3.76 14.60 6.74
N PHE A 180 -3.40 13.53 6.03
CA PHE A 180 -2.85 12.30 6.63
C PHE A 180 -1.40 12.48 7.13
N LEU A 181 -0.61 13.28 6.42
CA LEU A 181 0.81 13.47 6.70
C LEU A 181 1.12 14.34 7.92
N ARG A 182 0.14 15.10 8.45
CA ARG A 182 0.34 16.10 9.50
C ARG A 182 1.06 15.58 10.75
N ASP A 183 0.76 14.36 11.16
CA ASP A 183 1.31 13.75 12.38
C ASP A 183 2.37 12.67 12.09
N MET A 184 2.96 12.71 10.89
CA MET A 184 3.90 11.70 10.40
C MET A 184 5.24 12.33 10.03
N HIS A 185 6.31 11.55 10.15
CA HIS A 185 7.56 11.92 9.49
C HIS A 185 7.51 11.37 8.06
N TYR A 186 7.70 12.24 7.07
CA TYR A 186 7.61 11.84 5.68
C TYR A 186 8.61 12.59 4.81
N ALA A 187 8.94 12.00 3.67
CA ALA A 187 9.73 12.64 2.64
C ALA A 187 9.31 12.14 1.26
N PHE A 188 9.41 13.01 0.27
CA PHE A 188 9.11 12.67 -1.11
C PHE A 188 10.30 11.91 -1.70
N ILE A 189 10.00 10.76 -2.30
CA ILE A 189 10.97 10.01 -3.11
C ILE A 189 11.00 10.63 -4.51
N ASP A 190 9.81 10.87 -5.06
CA ASP A 190 9.59 11.53 -6.34
C ASP A 190 8.30 12.37 -6.30
N LYS A 191 7.79 12.81 -7.46
CA LYS A 191 6.58 13.63 -7.56
C LYS A 191 5.29 12.87 -7.21
N ASP A 192 5.28 11.55 -7.41
CA ASP A 192 4.11 10.66 -7.31
C ASP A 192 4.18 9.75 -6.08
N SER A 193 5.29 9.76 -5.32
CA SER A 193 5.49 8.88 -4.18
C SER A 193 6.12 9.55 -2.96
N VAL A 194 5.61 9.16 -1.79
CA VAL A 194 6.08 9.65 -0.49
C VAL A 194 6.33 8.46 0.44
N ILE A 195 7.47 8.47 1.13
CA ILE A 195 7.72 7.53 2.22
C ILE A 195 7.29 8.14 3.55
N ILE A 196 6.66 7.32 4.39
CA ILE A 196 6.06 7.75 5.65
C ILE A 196 6.52 6.84 6.78
N PHE A 197 6.87 7.45 7.91
CA PHE A 197 7.28 6.81 9.15
C PHE A 197 6.37 7.26 10.30
N LYS A 198 5.89 6.27 11.08
CA LYS A 198 5.13 6.49 12.32
C LYS A 198 5.91 5.90 13.50
N GLY A 199 6.67 6.75 14.21
CA GLY A 199 7.58 6.29 15.26
C GLY A 199 8.62 5.28 14.72
N ASN A 200 8.81 4.17 15.45
CA ASN A 200 9.72 3.07 15.07
C ASN A 200 9.03 1.94 14.27
N LYS A 201 7.81 2.18 13.77
CA LYS A 201 7.06 1.18 13.00
C LYS A 201 7.63 1.05 11.59
N VAL A 202 7.32 -0.07 10.93
CA VAL A 202 7.70 -0.32 9.53
C VAL A 202 7.13 0.80 8.65
N PRO A 203 7.95 1.48 7.84
CA PRO A 203 7.50 2.56 6.97
C PRO A 203 6.63 2.04 5.82
N ALA A 204 6.02 2.97 5.10
CA ALA A 204 5.32 2.68 3.85
C ALA A 204 5.59 3.74 2.79
N ILE A 205 5.63 3.29 1.54
CA ILE A 205 5.69 4.16 0.37
C ILE A 205 4.29 4.20 -0.25
N ILE A 206 3.67 5.38 -0.24
CA ILE A 206 2.32 5.56 -0.78
C ILE A 206 2.34 6.43 -2.04
N ASP A 207 1.33 6.25 -2.88
CA ASP A 207 1.06 7.11 -4.02
C ASP A 207 0.43 8.44 -3.56
N THR A 208 0.89 9.55 -4.14
CA THR A 208 0.43 10.90 -3.80
C THR A 208 -0.64 11.42 -4.76
N ASN A 209 -0.79 10.82 -5.93
CA ASN A 209 -1.71 11.22 -7.00
C ASN A 209 -3.05 10.49 -6.88
N LEU A 210 -3.77 10.78 -5.79
CA LEU A 210 -5.03 10.12 -5.48
C LEU A 210 -6.24 10.94 -5.89
N LYS A 211 -7.14 10.32 -6.66
CA LYS A 211 -8.46 10.88 -6.99
C LYS A 211 -9.57 10.04 -6.39
N TYR A 212 -10.53 10.68 -5.73
CA TYR A 212 -11.65 9.97 -5.11
C TYR A 212 -12.53 9.21 -6.11
N SER A 213 -12.66 9.70 -7.34
CA SER A 213 -13.37 8.98 -8.41
C SER A 213 -12.84 7.57 -8.63
N ASP A 214 -11.54 7.39 -8.43
CA ASP A 214 -10.85 6.14 -8.74
C ASP A 214 -10.87 5.18 -7.53
N LEU A 215 -11.11 5.73 -6.33
CA LEU A 215 -11.03 5.03 -5.06
C LEU A 215 -12.39 4.75 -4.42
N ALA A 216 -13.45 5.47 -4.77
CA ALA A 216 -14.72 5.44 -4.04
C ALA A 216 -15.32 4.03 -3.95
N PHE A 217 -15.34 3.30 -5.06
CA PHE A 217 -15.81 1.93 -5.10
C PHE A 217 -14.98 1.00 -4.21
N TYR A 218 -13.66 1.05 -4.34
CA TYR A 218 -12.75 0.23 -3.53
C TYR A 218 -12.84 0.55 -2.02
N LEU A 219 -12.93 1.84 -1.66
CA LEU A 219 -13.10 2.27 -0.28
C LEU A 219 -14.48 1.90 0.29
N GLY A 220 -15.51 1.82 -0.55
CA GLY A 220 -16.80 1.24 -0.18
C GLY A 220 -16.71 -0.25 0.16
N ALA A 221 -16.00 -1.02 -0.66
CA ALA A 221 -15.73 -2.43 -0.37
C ALA A 221 -14.89 -2.60 0.90
N TYR A 222 -13.86 -1.78 1.09
CA TYR A 222 -13.06 -1.76 2.31
C TYR A 222 -13.87 -1.30 3.54
N PHE A 223 -14.86 -0.42 3.38
CA PHE A 223 -15.73 -0.03 4.48
C PHE A 223 -16.54 -1.22 5.03
N ALA A 224 -16.97 -2.13 4.15
CA ALA A 224 -17.70 -3.34 4.50
C ALA A 224 -16.77 -4.46 5.00
N ASP A 225 -15.84 -4.92 4.15
CA ASP A 225 -15.00 -6.11 4.38
C ASP A 225 -13.64 -5.82 5.01
N GLY A 226 -13.28 -4.55 5.16
CA GLY A 226 -11.96 -4.12 5.60
C GLY A 226 -11.80 -4.10 7.12
N THR A 227 -10.56 -4.34 7.56
CA THR A 227 -10.18 -4.15 8.96
C THR A 227 -10.07 -2.66 9.24
N LYS A 228 -10.98 -2.11 10.06
CA LYS A 228 -11.02 -0.69 10.45
C LYS A 228 -10.39 -0.42 11.84
N LYS A 229 -10.09 -1.48 12.62
CA LYS A 229 -9.52 -1.44 13.97
C LYS A 229 -8.43 -2.50 14.15
N GLY A 230 -7.48 -2.26 15.05
CA GLY A 230 -6.38 -3.18 15.34
C GLY A 230 -5.04 -2.67 14.84
N ASN A 231 -4.14 -3.59 14.47
CA ASN A 231 -2.72 -3.28 14.20
C ASN A 231 -2.27 -3.45 12.74
N SER A 232 -3.16 -3.91 11.86
CA SER A 232 -2.83 -4.24 10.47
C SER A 232 -3.99 -3.89 9.55
N TRP A 233 -3.66 -3.49 8.33
CA TRP A 233 -4.62 -3.40 7.25
C TRP A 233 -4.95 -4.82 6.74
N ALA A 234 -6.23 -5.10 6.47
CA ALA A 234 -6.65 -6.28 5.75
C ALA A 234 -8.02 -6.08 5.09
N ILE A 235 -8.29 -6.85 4.04
CA ILE A 235 -9.59 -6.93 3.35
C ILE A 235 -9.88 -8.37 2.93
N CYS A 236 -11.14 -8.77 2.97
CA CYS A 236 -11.60 -10.10 2.57
C CYS A 236 -12.10 -10.09 1.13
N ALA A 237 -11.67 -11.05 0.30
CA ALA A 237 -12.18 -11.30 -1.03
C ALA A 237 -12.87 -12.67 -1.09
N SER A 238 -14.15 -12.67 -1.45
CA SER A 238 -14.95 -13.89 -1.61
C SER A 238 -14.89 -14.45 -3.04
N THR A 239 -14.44 -13.68 -4.02
CA THR A 239 -14.30 -14.11 -5.42
C THR A 239 -12.89 -13.81 -5.93
N PHE A 240 -12.52 -14.45 -7.05
CA PHE A 240 -11.25 -14.18 -7.72
C PHE A 240 -11.21 -12.75 -8.28
N GLU A 241 -12.35 -12.27 -8.81
CA GLU A 241 -12.51 -10.91 -9.33
C GLU A 241 -12.29 -9.86 -8.23
N GLN A 242 -12.86 -10.08 -7.05
CA GLN A 242 -12.61 -9.23 -5.87
C GLN A 242 -11.12 -9.20 -5.52
N ALA A 243 -10.47 -10.37 -5.45
CA ALA A 243 -9.06 -10.44 -5.08
C ALA A 243 -8.16 -9.71 -6.09
N ARG A 244 -8.36 -9.94 -7.40
CA ARG A 244 -7.60 -9.23 -8.45
C ARG A 244 -7.80 -7.72 -8.35
N TYR A 245 -9.04 -7.26 -8.18
CA TYR A 245 -9.34 -5.84 -8.04
C TYR A 245 -8.72 -5.25 -6.78
N TYR A 246 -8.88 -5.88 -5.61
CA TYR A 246 -8.33 -5.38 -4.35
C TYR A 246 -6.81 -5.34 -4.36
N LEU A 247 -6.14 -6.33 -4.96
CA LEU A 247 -4.68 -6.32 -5.12
C LEU A 247 -4.21 -5.22 -6.06
N LYS A 248 -4.90 -5.01 -7.18
CA LYS A 248 -4.62 -3.90 -8.10
C LYS A 248 -4.73 -2.56 -7.39
N MET A 249 -5.82 -2.33 -6.66
CA MET A 249 -6.04 -1.08 -5.93
C MET A 249 -5.05 -0.88 -4.79
N HIS A 250 -4.70 -1.95 -4.08
CA HIS A 250 -3.72 -1.90 -2.99
C HIS A 250 -2.31 -1.57 -3.51
N LYS A 251 -1.87 -2.20 -4.61
CA LYS A 251 -0.58 -1.88 -5.27
C LYS A 251 -0.56 -0.48 -5.89
N PHE A 252 -1.71 0.00 -6.36
CA PHE A 252 -1.85 1.37 -6.83
C PHE A 252 -1.60 2.37 -5.70
N LEU A 253 -2.21 2.14 -4.54
CA LEU A 253 -2.08 3.01 -3.37
C LEU A 253 -0.73 2.91 -2.66
N ILE A 254 -0.17 1.69 -2.57
CA ILE A 254 1.02 1.36 -1.79
C ILE A 254 2.10 0.81 -2.73
N LYS A 255 3.11 1.63 -3.02
CA LYS A 255 4.16 1.31 -4.01
C LYS A 255 5.07 0.17 -3.57
N ASP A 256 5.27 0.03 -2.26
CA ASP A 256 6.07 -1.03 -1.65
C ASP A 256 5.21 -2.17 -1.06
N SER A 257 4.01 -2.38 -1.61
CA SER A 257 3.04 -3.38 -1.13
C SER A 257 3.63 -4.80 -1.06
N ARG A 258 3.46 -5.45 0.09
CA ARG A 258 3.90 -6.83 0.35
C ARG A 258 2.83 -7.58 1.16
N PRO A 259 1.67 -7.89 0.55
CA PRO A 259 0.57 -8.51 1.26
C PRO A 259 0.87 -9.98 1.57
N GLU A 260 0.39 -10.42 2.71
CA GLU A 260 0.26 -11.82 3.09
C GLU A 260 -1.14 -12.34 2.78
N PHE A 261 -1.22 -13.62 2.43
CA PHE A 261 -2.44 -14.28 2.00
C PHE A 261 -2.82 -15.39 2.95
N THR A 262 -4.07 -15.38 3.42
CA THR A 262 -4.65 -16.47 4.20
C THR A 262 -5.99 -16.89 3.61
N ILE A 263 -6.20 -18.18 3.33
CA ILE A 263 -7.53 -18.68 2.95
C ILE A 263 -8.29 -19.13 4.19
N SER A 264 -9.49 -18.58 4.39
CA SER A 264 -10.45 -19.05 5.39
C SER A 264 -11.52 -19.91 4.72
N TYR A 265 -11.71 -21.13 5.24
CA TYR A 265 -12.61 -22.12 4.66
C TYR A 265 -13.28 -22.96 5.74
N THR A 266 -14.50 -23.44 5.47
CA THR A 266 -15.27 -24.26 6.41
C THR A 266 -15.49 -25.65 5.81
N ASN A 267 -14.69 -26.65 6.14
CA ASN A 267 -14.66 -27.96 5.48
C ASN A 267 -15.98 -28.75 5.59
N ILE A 268 -16.97 -28.44 4.74
CA ILE A 268 -18.30 -29.06 4.80
C ILE A 268 -18.34 -30.48 4.27
N TYR A 269 -17.36 -30.86 3.45
CA TYR A 269 -17.28 -32.16 2.79
C TYR A 269 -16.36 -33.13 3.55
N ASN A 270 -15.84 -32.72 4.71
CA ASN A 270 -14.86 -33.49 5.51
C ASN A 270 -13.68 -34.00 4.66
N ILE A 271 -13.22 -33.20 3.69
CA ILE A 271 -12.05 -33.52 2.88
C ILE A 271 -10.82 -33.51 3.78
N GLU A 272 -9.88 -34.43 3.57
CA GLU A 272 -8.60 -34.43 4.28
C GLU A 272 -7.91 -33.05 4.17
N GLU A 273 -7.47 -32.51 5.31
CA GLU A 273 -7.01 -31.12 5.40
C GLU A 273 -5.79 -30.83 4.51
N GLY A 274 -4.87 -31.79 4.37
CA GLY A 274 -3.69 -31.67 3.49
C GLY A 274 -4.07 -31.50 2.03
N LYS A 275 -4.93 -32.40 1.51
CA LYS A 275 -5.49 -32.32 0.15
C LYS A 275 -6.25 -31.02 -0.08
N LEU A 276 -7.11 -30.64 0.86
CA LEU A 276 -7.89 -29.42 0.76
C LEU A 276 -7.03 -28.15 0.69
N LYS A 277 -5.96 -28.06 1.50
CA LYS A 277 -5.02 -26.93 1.45
C LYS A 277 -4.31 -26.86 0.10
N LYS A 278 -3.91 -28.00 -0.45
CA LYS A 278 -3.27 -28.08 -1.78
C LYS A 278 -4.22 -27.61 -2.88
N ASP A 279 -5.44 -28.15 -2.94
CA ASP A 279 -6.43 -27.77 -3.95
C ASP A 279 -6.77 -26.27 -3.89
N LEU A 280 -6.91 -25.73 -2.68
CA LEU A 280 -7.15 -24.30 -2.46
C LEU A 280 -5.93 -23.45 -2.85
N ALA A 281 -4.71 -23.87 -2.54
CA ALA A 281 -3.51 -23.16 -2.97
C ALA A 281 -3.40 -23.08 -4.49
N GLU A 282 -3.61 -24.22 -5.16
CA GLU A 282 -3.48 -24.36 -6.61
C GLU A 282 -4.51 -23.51 -7.36
N ILE A 283 -5.78 -23.53 -6.94
CA ILE A 283 -6.82 -22.75 -7.62
C ILE A 283 -6.60 -21.24 -7.46
N TRP A 284 -6.20 -20.76 -6.28
CA TRP A 284 -5.93 -19.34 -6.06
C TRP A 284 -4.64 -18.87 -6.78
N GLN A 285 -3.62 -19.72 -6.85
CA GLN A 285 -2.42 -19.45 -7.65
C GLN A 285 -2.78 -19.39 -9.14
N LYS A 286 -3.62 -20.30 -9.64
CA LYS A 286 -4.06 -20.31 -11.05
C LYS A 286 -4.91 -19.09 -11.41
N GLU A 287 -5.90 -18.75 -10.59
CA GLU A 287 -6.93 -17.75 -10.94
C GLU A 287 -6.53 -16.30 -10.62
N VAL A 288 -5.59 -16.10 -9.69
CA VAL A 288 -5.19 -14.77 -9.18
C VAL A 288 -3.67 -14.55 -9.23
N GLY A 289 -2.87 -15.61 -9.35
CA GLY A 289 -1.41 -15.49 -9.38
C GLY A 289 -0.77 -15.28 -8.01
N ILE A 290 -1.40 -15.74 -6.93
CA ILE A 290 -0.93 -15.54 -5.56
C ILE A 290 -0.49 -16.85 -4.89
N LYS A 291 0.63 -16.78 -4.17
CA LYS A 291 1.11 -17.88 -3.34
C LYS A 291 0.48 -17.80 -1.95
N VAL A 292 -0.39 -18.76 -1.63
CA VAL A 292 -1.04 -18.85 -0.32
C VAL A 292 -0.29 -19.84 0.57
N ASN A 293 0.21 -19.36 1.71
CA ASN A 293 0.95 -20.18 2.67
C ASN A 293 0.18 -20.42 3.99
N LYS A 294 -0.89 -19.66 4.24
CA LYS A 294 -1.65 -19.72 5.51
C LYS A 294 -3.10 -20.13 5.24
N PHE A 295 -3.60 -21.02 6.08
CA PHE A 295 -4.96 -21.57 5.95
C PHE A 295 -5.64 -21.58 7.30
N ARG A 296 -6.92 -21.20 7.32
CA ARG A 296 -7.81 -21.33 8.47
C ARG A 296 -8.98 -22.22 8.07
N ILE A 297 -8.84 -23.52 8.31
CA ILE A 297 -9.87 -24.51 8.06
C ILE A 297 -10.73 -24.67 9.33
N ARG A 298 -12.05 -24.58 9.19
CA ARG A 298 -13.02 -24.77 10.28
C ARG A 298 -13.91 -25.95 9.99
N LYS A 299 -14.40 -26.62 11.03
CA LYS A 299 -15.51 -27.59 10.91
C LYS A 299 -16.84 -26.84 10.73
N PRO A 300 -17.80 -27.39 9.96
CA PRO A 300 -19.11 -26.79 9.79
C PRO A 300 -19.89 -26.74 11.12
N ALA A 301 -20.48 -25.59 11.41
CA ALA A 301 -21.49 -25.45 12.45
C ALA A 301 -22.87 -25.29 11.77
N GLY A 302 -23.54 -26.41 11.46
CA GLY A 302 -24.90 -26.44 10.88
C GLY A 302 -25.01 -26.96 9.44
N LYS A 303 -26.26 -27.19 8.99
CA LYS A 303 -26.63 -27.97 7.79
C LYS A 303 -26.77 -27.18 6.46
N LEU A 304 -26.47 -25.88 6.41
CA LEU A 304 -26.75 -25.07 5.20
C LEU A 304 -25.58 -25.07 4.19
N ILE A 305 -25.45 -26.18 3.46
CA ILE A 305 -24.45 -26.42 2.39
C ILE A 305 -24.60 -25.43 1.21
N SER A 306 -25.82 -24.99 0.88
CA SER A 306 -26.14 -24.23 -0.35
C SER A 306 -25.61 -22.79 -0.39
N LYS A 307 -25.17 -22.22 0.74
CA LYS A 307 -24.64 -20.84 0.82
C LYS A 307 -23.11 -20.77 0.77
N TRP A 308 -22.45 -21.90 0.55
CA TRP A 308 -21.04 -21.99 0.81
C TRP A 308 -20.16 -21.60 -0.37
N ASN A 309 -19.00 -21.02 -0.07
CA ASN A 309 -18.01 -20.64 -1.05
C ASN A 309 -17.01 -21.77 -1.26
N LYS A 310 -17.11 -22.47 -2.40
CA LYS A 310 -16.28 -23.62 -2.77
C LYS A 310 -14.78 -23.31 -2.75
N TYR A 311 -14.39 -22.06 -2.92
CA TYR A 311 -12.98 -21.64 -2.98
C TYR A 311 -12.50 -20.96 -1.69
N GLY A 312 -13.37 -20.85 -0.68
CA GLY A 312 -13.08 -20.10 0.53
C GLY A 312 -12.97 -18.60 0.32
N THR A 313 -12.70 -17.88 1.41
CA THR A 313 -12.49 -16.44 1.40
C THR A 313 -11.02 -16.15 1.57
N LEU A 314 -10.45 -15.39 0.64
CA LEU A 314 -9.08 -14.90 0.73
C LEU A 314 -9.03 -13.68 1.65
N VAL A 315 -8.24 -13.75 2.71
CA VAL A 315 -7.87 -12.61 3.53
C VAL A 315 -6.54 -12.07 3.00
N ILE A 316 -6.57 -10.85 2.48
CA ILE A 316 -5.39 -10.10 2.04
C ILE A 316 -5.00 -9.19 3.20
N ARG A 317 -3.78 -9.31 3.72
CA ARG A 317 -3.35 -8.57 4.91
C ARG A 317 -1.96 -8.00 4.73
N GLU A 318 -1.71 -6.82 5.29
CA GLU A 318 -0.36 -6.31 5.42
C GLU A 318 -0.09 -5.78 6.84
N HIS A 319 0.98 -6.30 7.46
CA HIS A 319 1.31 -6.10 8.86
C HIS A 319 2.01 -4.75 9.13
N ARG A 320 1.37 -3.66 8.71
CA ARG A 320 1.85 -2.29 8.89
C ARG A 320 0.71 -1.41 9.42
N GLN A 321 0.81 -0.94 10.66
CA GLN A 321 -0.19 -0.02 11.26
C GLN A 321 -0.41 1.22 10.40
N ILE A 322 0.67 1.75 9.81
CA ILE A 322 0.61 2.98 9.02
C ILE A 322 -0.34 2.84 7.82
N LEU A 323 -0.46 1.63 7.26
CA LEU A 323 -1.42 1.34 6.21
C LEU A 323 -2.85 1.36 6.73
N LEU A 324 -3.11 0.79 7.90
CA LEU A 324 -4.44 0.86 8.52
C LEU A 324 -4.84 2.32 8.78
N ASP A 325 -3.92 3.13 9.30
CA ASP A 325 -4.16 4.54 9.56
C ASP A 325 -4.42 5.33 8.26
N PHE A 326 -3.65 5.03 7.21
CA PHE A 326 -3.79 5.64 5.89
C PHE A 326 -5.15 5.33 5.26
N TYR A 327 -5.54 4.06 5.21
CA TYR A 327 -6.83 3.65 4.67
C TYR A 327 -8.01 4.24 5.46
N ASN A 328 -7.90 4.30 6.80
CA ASN A 328 -8.89 4.96 7.64
C ASN A 328 -8.95 6.48 7.43
N ALA A 329 -7.83 7.13 7.09
CA ALA A 329 -7.80 8.54 6.74
C ALA A 329 -8.45 8.79 5.37
N LEU A 330 -8.12 7.97 4.36
CA LEU A 330 -8.75 8.02 3.04
C LEU A 330 -10.27 7.83 3.13
N LEU A 331 -10.71 6.82 3.87
CA LEU A 331 -12.12 6.52 4.07
C LEU A 331 -12.87 7.69 4.72
N ARG A 332 -12.34 8.24 5.83
CA ARG A 332 -12.92 9.40 6.51
C ARG A 332 -12.99 10.63 5.61
N SER A 333 -11.93 10.89 4.87
CA SER A 333 -11.86 12.06 3.99
C SER A 333 -12.78 11.94 2.78
N LEU A 334 -12.92 10.75 2.19
CA LEU A 334 -13.91 10.47 1.14
C LEU A 334 -15.34 10.65 1.65
N ILE A 335 -15.68 10.10 2.82
CA ILE A 335 -17.02 10.24 3.41
C ILE A 335 -17.32 11.73 3.67
N LYS A 336 -16.35 12.48 4.20
CA LYS A 336 -16.48 13.93 4.41
C LYS A 336 -16.72 14.67 3.09
N GLU A 337 -15.98 14.33 2.03
CA GLU A 337 -16.16 14.89 0.69
C GLU A 337 -17.58 14.63 0.15
N ILE A 338 -18.07 13.39 0.26
CA ILE A 338 -19.43 13.01 -0.17
C ILE A 338 -20.48 13.87 0.56
N PHE A 339 -20.33 14.06 1.87
CA PHE A 339 -21.29 14.80 2.68
C PHE A 339 -21.25 16.31 2.46
N LEU A 340 -20.06 16.90 2.43
CA LEU A 340 -19.89 18.35 2.29
C LEU A 340 -20.27 18.83 0.88
N LYS A 341 -19.84 18.11 -0.15
CA LYS A 341 -20.12 18.49 -1.55
C LYS A 341 -21.42 17.91 -2.09
N LYS A 342 -22.14 17.11 -1.29
CA LYS A 342 -23.33 16.35 -1.74
C LYS A 342 -23.07 15.60 -3.05
N ASN A 343 -21.87 15.01 -3.19
CA ASN A 343 -21.43 14.43 -4.45
C ASN A 343 -22.13 13.09 -4.70
N LYS A 344 -23.21 13.13 -5.48
CA LYS A 344 -24.04 11.96 -5.82
C LYS A 344 -23.26 10.84 -6.52
N LYS A 345 -22.33 11.17 -7.43
CA LYS A 345 -21.54 10.17 -8.15
C LYS A 345 -20.65 9.37 -7.20
N LEU A 346 -19.89 10.07 -6.34
CA LEU A 346 -19.05 9.41 -5.33
C LEU A 346 -19.87 8.61 -4.32
N ALA A 347 -21.05 9.11 -3.92
CA ALA A 347 -21.97 8.39 -3.04
C ALA A 347 -22.44 7.06 -3.66
N ILE A 348 -22.81 7.07 -4.93
CA ILE A 348 -23.20 5.87 -5.67
C ILE A 348 -22.02 4.89 -5.81
N ASP A 349 -20.85 5.38 -6.21
CA ASP A 349 -19.64 4.55 -6.37
C ASP A 349 -19.28 3.86 -5.05
N PHE A 350 -19.26 4.63 -3.96
CA PHE A 350 -19.01 4.12 -2.62
C PHE A 350 -20.06 3.09 -2.20
N LEU A 351 -21.35 3.39 -2.40
CA LEU A 351 -22.43 2.48 -2.03
C LEU A 351 -22.37 1.16 -2.82
N CYS A 352 -22.07 1.20 -4.12
CA CYS A 352 -21.86 -0.02 -4.91
C CYS A 352 -20.69 -0.84 -4.37
N GLY A 353 -19.60 -0.18 -3.95
CA GLY A 353 -18.51 -0.83 -3.23
C GLY A 353 -18.96 -1.53 -1.95
N VAL A 354 -19.78 -0.86 -1.12
CA VAL A 354 -20.34 -1.46 0.10
C VAL A 354 -21.20 -2.68 -0.24
N MET A 355 -21.97 -2.62 -1.33
CA MET A 355 -22.76 -3.76 -1.80
C MET A 355 -21.87 -4.94 -2.21
N GLU A 356 -20.70 -4.72 -2.82
CA GLU A 356 -19.79 -5.83 -3.16
C GLU A 356 -19.36 -6.64 -1.94
N GLY A 357 -19.07 -5.96 -0.83
CA GLY A 357 -18.64 -6.64 0.38
C GLY A 357 -19.81 -7.30 1.11
N ASP A 358 -20.61 -6.47 1.79
CA ASP A 358 -21.67 -6.92 2.70
C ASP A 358 -23.07 -6.96 2.06
N GLY A 359 -23.20 -6.56 0.80
CA GLY A 359 -24.48 -6.58 0.09
C GLY A 359 -24.90 -8.00 -0.27
N CYS A 360 -26.19 -8.29 -0.05
CA CYS A 360 -26.80 -9.55 -0.48
C CYS A 360 -28.13 -9.32 -1.18
N ALA A 361 -28.41 -10.16 -2.19
CA ALA A 361 -29.77 -10.39 -2.64
C ALA A 361 -30.29 -11.61 -1.83
N PRO A 362 -31.32 -11.48 -0.98
CA PRO A 362 -31.86 -12.60 -0.19
C PRO A 362 -32.93 -13.43 -0.94
N ALA A 363 -32.98 -14.75 -0.67
CA ALA A 363 -33.65 -15.73 -1.53
C ALA A 363 -35.18 -15.84 -1.36
N LYS A 364 -35.75 -15.45 -0.22
CA LYS A 364 -37.11 -15.86 0.18
C LYS A 364 -38.27 -14.90 -0.14
N LYS A 365 -38.06 -13.73 -0.80
CA LYS A 365 -39.06 -12.89 -1.52
C LYS A 365 -38.56 -11.43 -1.74
N ARG A 366 -39.00 -10.84 -2.86
CA ARG A 366 -38.83 -9.44 -3.36
C ARG A 366 -37.40 -9.12 -3.83
N GLY A 367 -37.18 -8.79 -5.10
CA GLY A 367 -35.87 -8.39 -5.64
C GLY A 367 -35.31 -7.13 -4.98
N HIS A 368 -34.69 -7.26 -3.82
CA HIS A 368 -34.12 -6.17 -3.02
C HIS A 368 -32.66 -6.48 -2.66
N ILE A 369 -31.92 -5.44 -2.33
CA ILE A 369 -30.56 -5.55 -1.80
C ILE A 369 -30.63 -5.31 -0.30
N SER A 370 -29.99 -6.16 0.50
CA SER A 370 -29.84 -5.98 1.93
C SER A 370 -28.35 -5.84 2.26
N ILE A 371 -28.01 -4.81 3.04
CA ILE A 371 -26.66 -4.56 3.55
C ILE A 371 -26.71 -4.71 5.07
N ALA A 372 -26.01 -5.72 5.59
CA ALA A 372 -25.86 -5.90 7.03
C ALA A 372 -24.77 -4.96 7.56
N THR A 373 -25.01 -4.31 8.69
CA THR A 373 -24.06 -3.37 9.28
C THR A 373 -24.24 -3.22 10.79
N ASN A 374 -23.34 -2.48 11.43
CA ASN A 374 -23.38 -2.22 12.86
C ASN A 374 -23.94 -0.81 13.21
N LYS A 375 -24.14 -0.55 14.50
CA LYS A 375 -24.67 0.74 15.01
C LYS A 375 -23.83 1.95 14.60
N ASN A 376 -22.51 1.82 14.50
CA ASN A 376 -21.64 2.96 14.18
C ASN A 376 -21.68 3.30 12.68
N ASP A 377 -21.82 2.27 11.85
CA ASP A 377 -21.76 2.39 10.39
C ASP A 377 -23.14 2.69 9.77
N VAL A 378 -24.24 2.31 10.41
CA VAL A 378 -25.61 2.47 9.87
C VAL A 378 -25.96 3.94 9.55
N HIS A 379 -25.54 4.88 10.39
CA HIS A 379 -25.80 6.32 10.18
C HIS A 379 -25.01 6.87 8.99
N ILE A 380 -23.76 6.41 8.82
CA ILE A 380 -22.93 6.77 7.68
C ILE A 380 -23.60 6.29 6.39
N LEU A 381 -24.01 5.01 6.35
CA LEU A 381 -24.65 4.43 5.17
C LEU A 381 -25.98 5.09 4.84
N LYS A 382 -26.80 5.44 5.86
CA LYS A 382 -28.04 6.20 5.66
C LYS A 382 -27.77 7.54 4.98
N ASN A 383 -26.82 8.31 5.50
CA ASN A 383 -26.49 9.62 4.93
C ASN A 383 -25.92 9.51 3.51
N ILE A 384 -25.14 8.47 3.21
CA ILE A 384 -24.64 8.21 1.85
C ILE A 384 -25.79 7.87 0.91
N LEU A 385 -26.76 7.06 1.35
CA LEU A 385 -27.97 6.75 0.59
C LEU A 385 -28.81 8.01 0.32
N ASP A 386 -28.94 8.90 1.30
CA ASP A 386 -29.63 10.19 1.15
C ASP A 386 -28.93 11.08 0.09
N VAL A 387 -27.59 11.18 0.13
CA VAL A 387 -26.82 11.90 -0.91
C VAL A 387 -26.94 11.23 -2.28
N ALA A 388 -26.95 9.89 -2.34
CA ALA A 388 -27.18 9.13 -3.56
C ALA A 388 -28.61 9.27 -4.10
N SER A 389 -29.53 9.85 -3.30
CA SER A 389 -30.97 9.90 -3.56
C SER A 389 -31.59 8.50 -3.71
N ILE A 390 -31.08 7.52 -2.96
CA ILE A 390 -31.55 6.13 -2.98
C ILE A 390 -32.32 5.85 -1.70
N LYS A 391 -33.63 5.64 -1.80
CA LYS A 391 -34.47 5.32 -0.64
C LYS A 391 -34.16 3.92 -0.08
N SER A 392 -34.09 3.81 1.24
CA SER A 392 -33.90 2.52 1.91
C SER A 392 -34.76 2.40 3.17
N LYS A 393 -35.02 1.14 3.58
CA LYS A 393 -35.63 0.82 4.87
C LYS A 393 -34.56 0.26 5.81
N ILE A 394 -34.42 0.85 6.98
CA ILE A 394 -33.53 0.34 8.03
C ILE A 394 -34.35 -0.58 8.94
N VAL A 395 -33.84 -1.80 9.16
CA VAL A 395 -34.42 -2.78 10.10
C VAL A 395 -33.36 -3.07 11.15
N ARG A 396 -33.71 -2.92 12.43
CA ARG A 396 -32.84 -3.30 13.55
C ARG A 396 -33.11 -4.77 13.89
N ASP A 397 -32.11 -5.63 13.74
CA ASP A 397 -32.21 -7.05 14.10
C ASP A 397 -31.94 -7.25 15.60
N ASN A 398 -30.96 -6.52 16.14
CA ASN A 398 -30.58 -6.53 17.57
C ASN A 398 -29.86 -5.21 17.94
N PRO A 399 -29.38 -5.00 19.19
CA PRO A 399 -28.79 -3.71 19.58
C PRO A 399 -27.63 -3.22 18.72
N ASN A 400 -26.82 -4.14 18.18
CA ASN A 400 -25.60 -3.84 17.43
C ASN A 400 -25.68 -4.24 15.95
N LYS A 401 -26.82 -4.76 15.47
CA LYS A 401 -26.98 -5.28 14.11
C LYS A 401 -28.18 -4.62 13.41
N TYR A 402 -27.89 -4.02 12.27
CA TYR A 402 -28.84 -3.31 11.43
C TYR A 402 -28.77 -3.87 10.00
N ASN A 403 -29.90 -3.87 9.32
CA ASN A 403 -30.01 -4.20 7.91
C ASN A 403 -30.61 -3.01 7.16
N LEU A 404 -29.88 -2.46 6.19
CA LEU A 404 -30.42 -1.51 5.22
C LEU A 404 -30.96 -2.27 4.01
N ARG A 405 -32.22 -2.03 3.66
CA ARG A 405 -32.89 -2.69 2.54
C ARG A 405 -33.24 -1.67 1.45
N ILE A 406 -32.72 -1.88 0.24
CA ILE A 406 -33.06 -1.11 -0.96
C ILE A 406 -34.05 -1.94 -1.78
N GLY A 407 -35.29 -1.47 -1.87
CA GLY A 407 -36.37 -2.20 -2.54
C GLY A 407 -36.26 -2.22 -4.06
N ALA A 408 -36.94 -3.19 -4.68
CA ALA A 408 -36.93 -3.40 -6.14
C ALA A 408 -37.20 -2.12 -6.95
N LEU A 409 -38.28 -1.39 -6.61
CA LEU A 409 -38.64 -0.15 -7.30
C LEU A 409 -37.51 0.89 -7.23
N GLU A 410 -36.82 0.98 -6.11
CA GLU A 410 -35.71 1.92 -5.94
C GLU A 410 -34.49 1.52 -6.78
N ILE A 411 -34.21 0.21 -6.85
CA ILE A 411 -33.17 -0.32 -7.74
C ILE A 411 -33.50 0.03 -9.20
N LEU A 412 -34.75 -0.17 -9.61
CA LEU A 412 -35.22 0.16 -10.97
C LEU A 412 -35.08 1.66 -11.27
N LYS A 413 -35.48 2.54 -10.35
CA LYS A 413 -35.35 4.01 -10.48
C LYS A 413 -33.92 4.44 -10.75
N ASN A 414 -32.96 3.79 -10.09
CA ASN A 414 -31.54 4.13 -10.13
C ASN A 414 -30.72 3.19 -11.04
N LEU A 415 -31.38 2.33 -11.83
CA LEU A 415 -30.71 1.26 -12.57
C LEU A 415 -29.65 1.78 -13.55
N HIS A 416 -29.89 2.93 -14.19
CA HIS A 416 -28.93 3.56 -15.09
C HIS A 416 -27.58 3.92 -14.44
N PHE A 417 -27.56 4.19 -13.13
CA PHE A 417 -26.32 4.41 -12.37
C PHE A 417 -25.75 3.13 -11.76
N LEU A 418 -26.62 2.16 -11.43
CA LEU A 418 -26.23 0.95 -10.70
C LEU A 418 -25.80 -0.20 -11.62
N LYS A 419 -26.36 -0.32 -12.83
CA LYS A 419 -26.24 -1.50 -13.69
C LYS A 419 -24.78 -1.91 -13.94
N ASP A 420 -23.88 -0.97 -14.15
CA ASP A 420 -22.48 -1.28 -14.51
C ASP A 420 -21.56 -1.39 -13.28
N LYS A 421 -22.12 -1.29 -12.07
CA LYS A 421 -21.34 -1.23 -10.82
C LYS A 421 -21.82 -2.23 -9.78
N ILE A 422 -23.09 -2.62 -9.81
CA ILE A 422 -23.66 -3.50 -8.80
C ILE A 422 -23.20 -4.94 -8.98
N PHE A 423 -22.60 -5.52 -7.93
CA PHE A 423 -22.11 -6.89 -7.89
C PHE A 423 -21.20 -7.23 -9.09
N ILE A 424 -20.48 -6.25 -9.63
CA ILE A 424 -19.59 -6.42 -10.79
C ILE A 424 -18.44 -7.37 -10.47
N LEU A 425 -18.00 -7.42 -9.21
CA LEU A 425 -16.97 -8.37 -8.75
C LEU A 425 -17.58 -9.65 -8.18
N TYR A 426 -18.91 -9.77 -8.18
CA TYR A 426 -19.62 -10.92 -7.63
C TYR A 426 -20.72 -11.42 -8.60
N PRO A 427 -20.35 -12.04 -9.73
CA PRO A 427 -21.29 -12.41 -10.80
C PRO A 427 -22.48 -13.26 -10.33
N LYS A 428 -22.26 -14.20 -9.39
CA LYS A 428 -23.33 -15.03 -8.82
C LYS A 428 -24.39 -14.21 -8.06
N ARG A 429 -23.98 -13.19 -7.30
CA ARG A 429 -24.89 -12.27 -6.58
C ARG A 429 -25.61 -11.37 -7.57
N ARG A 430 -24.90 -10.88 -8.59
CA ARG A 430 -25.46 -10.08 -9.69
C ARG A 430 -26.58 -10.83 -10.41
N GLY A 431 -26.31 -12.04 -10.89
CA GLY A 431 -27.32 -12.86 -11.57
C GLY A 431 -28.51 -13.17 -10.67
N SER A 432 -28.25 -13.56 -9.42
CA SER A 432 -29.31 -13.77 -8.42
C SER A 432 -30.18 -12.53 -8.18
N LEU A 433 -29.62 -11.32 -8.27
CA LEU A 433 -30.38 -10.09 -8.14
C LEU A 433 -31.31 -9.89 -9.34
N PHE A 434 -30.79 -9.99 -10.56
CA PHE A 434 -31.57 -9.76 -11.79
C PHE A 434 -32.66 -10.81 -12.00
N GLU A 435 -32.37 -12.08 -11.73
CA GLU A 435 -33.38 -13.15 -11.73
C GLU A 435 -34.53 -12.83 -10.77
N ARG A 436 -34.22 -12.31 -9.60
CA ARG A 436 -35.25 -11.96 -8.61
C ARG A 436 -35.98 -10.67 -8.95
N LEU A 437 -35.31 -9.71 -9.58
CA LEU A 437 -35.97 -8.51 -10.09
C LEU A 437 -37.02 -8.88 -11.14
N LYS A 438 -36.74 -9.83 -12.05
CA LYS A 438 -37.69 -10.34 -13.07
C LYS A 438 -39.05 -10.76 -12.47
N THR A 439 -39.01 -11.35 -11.28
CA THR A 439 -40.22 -11.85 -10.57
C THR A 439 -41.02 -10.78 -9.82
N VAL A 440 -40.52 -9.54 -9.74
CA VAL A 440 -41.23 -8.46 -9.05
C VAL A 440 -42.25 -7.83 -10.00
N ALA A 441 -43.49 -7.66 -9.56
CA ALA A 441 -44.60 -7.12 -10.36
C ALA A 441 -44.25 -5.84 -11.15
N THR A 442 -43.47 -4.92 -10.56
CA THR A 442 -43.02 -3.71 -11.26
C THR A 442 -42.12 -4.03 -12.46
N ALA A 443 -41.21 -4.99 -12.35
CA ALA A 443 -40.34 -5.41 -13.45
C ALA A 443 -41.11 -6.27 -14.46
N THR A 444 -41.97 -7.19 -13.98
CA THR A 444 -42.82 -8.01 -14.85
C THR A 444 -43.73 -7.16 -15.72
N PHE A 445 -44.31 -6.07 -15.19
CA PHE A 445 -45.06 -5.11 -15.98
C PHE A 445 -44.21 -4.45 -17.07
N LEU A 446 -42.98 -4.04 -16.75
CA LEU A 446 -42.08 -3.38 -17.71
C LEU A 446 -41.57 -4.32 -18.80
N ILE A 447 -41.43 -5.62 -18.51
CA ILE A 447 -40.87 -6.62 -19.42
C ILE A 447 -41.98 -7.24 -20.29
N GLU A 448 -43.07 -7.65 -19.66
CA GLU A 448 -44.09 -8.51 -20.30
C GLU A 448 -45.40 -7.77 -20.54
N ASN A 449 -45.53 -6.51 -20.11
CA ASN A 449 -46.77 -5.72 -20.15
C ASN A 449 -47.99 -6.46 -19.55
N ARG A 450 -47.74 -7.35 -18.58
CA ARG A 450 -48.80 -8.14 -17.92
C ARG A 450 -49.66 -7.27 -17.02
N GLN A 451 -50.95 -7.61 -16.93
CA GLN A 451 -51.87 -6.96 -15.99
C GLN A 451 -51.30 -6.97 -14.57
N SER A 452 -51.20 -5.77 -13.98
CA SER A 452 -50.76 -5.56 -12.61
C SER A 452 -51.80 -4.75 -11.84
N ASN A 453 -51.79 -4.87 -10.52
CA ASN A 453 -52.71 -4.13 -9.66
C ASN A 453 -52.50 -2.60 -9.76
N ASN A 454 -53.52 -1.82 -9.36
CA ASN A 454 -53.51 -0.37 -9.45
C ASN A 454 -52.37 0.29 -8.67
N LEU A 455 -51.94 -0.34 -7.56
CA LEU A 455 -50.82 0.15 -6.76
C LEU A 455 -49.49 0.10 -7.53
N VAL A 456 -49.20 -1.01 -8.21
CA VAL A 456 -47.99 -1.17 -9.04
C VAL A 456 -48.03 -0.19 -10.21
N LYS A 457 -49.19 -0.04 -10.87
CA LYS A 457 -49.39 0.94 -11.95
C LYS A 457 -49.13 2.37 -11.49
N SER A 458 -49.63 2.76 -10.31
CA SER A 458 -49.34 4.07 -9.71
C SER A 458 -47.86 4.25 -9.46
N TRP A 459 -47.19 3.27 -8.83
CA TRP A 459 -45.75 3.35 -8.58
C TRP A 459 -44.92 3.52 -9.84
N LEU A 460 -45.26 2.82 -10.92
CA LEU A 460 -44.56 2.92 -12.20
C LEU A 460 -44.78 4.29 -12.86
N LYS A 461 -46.00 4.82 -12.81
CA LYS A 461 -46.35 6.18 -13.25
C LYS A 461 -45.57 7.24 -12.45
N ASP A 462 -45.60 7.16 -11.11
CA ASP A 462 -44.89 8.10 -10.22
C ASP A 462 -43.36 8.04 -10.39
N SER A 463 -42.87 6.95 -10.96
CA SER A 463 -41.45 6.76 -11.28
C SER A 463 -41.08 7.21 -12.70
N GLY A 464 -42.05 7.64 -13.50
CA GLY A 464 -41.87 8.02 -14.90
C GLY A 464 -41.60 6.85 -15.83
N PHE A 465 -41.88 5.61 -15.42
CA PHE A 465 -41.77 4.43 -16.29
C PHE A 465 -43.03 4.19 -17.11
N CYS A 466 -44.16 4.74 -16.69
CA CYS A 466 -45.40 4.74 -17.43
C CYS A 466 -45.98 6.16 -17.52
N ASP A 467 -46.75 6.43 -18.56
CA ASP A 467 -47.49 7.68 -18.73
C ASP A 467 -48.79 7.70 -17.90
N LYS A 468 -49.62 8.74 -18.08
CA LYS A 468 -50.91 8.89 -17.39
C LYS A 468 -51.91 7.77 -17.73
N ASN A 469 -51.75 7.13 -18.89
CA ASN A 469 -52.57 6.03 -19.40
C ASN A 469 -51.95 4.66 -19.12
N TYR A 470 -50.90 4.61 -18.30
CA TYR A 470 -50.13 3.41 -17.96
C TYR A 470 -49.42 2.74 -19.15
N ARG A 471 -49.18 3.47 -20.24
CA ARG A 471 -48.33 3.00 -21.34
C ARG A 471 -46.86 3.18 -20.94
N ILE A 472 -46.02 2.19 -21.27
CA ILE A 472 -44.59 2.21 -20.93
C ILE A 472 -43.91 3.36 -21.68
N THR A 473 -43.15 4.19 -20.95
CA THR A 473 -42.38 5.30 -21.53
C THR A 473 -41.04 4.81 -22.09
N GLU A 474 -40.33 5.65 -22.84
CA GLU A 474 -38.95 5.36 -23.28
C GLU A 474 -38.03 4.98 -22.10
N ARG A 475 -38.16 5.69 -20.97
CA ARG A 475 -37.44 5.36 -19.73
C ARG A 475 -37.79 3.96 -19.22
N GLY A 476 -39.07 3.59 -19.25
CA GLY A 476 -39.53 2.25 -18.87
C GLY A 476 -38.98 1.16 -19.80
N LEU A 477 -38.99 1.40 -21.12
CA LEU A 477 -38.41 0.49 -22.12
C LEU A 477 -36.90 0.32 -21.94
N ASN A 478 -36.17 1.41 -21.68
CA ASN A 478 -34.74 1.37 -21.41
C ASN A 478 -34.41 0.51 -20.18
N VAL A 479 -35.18 0.64 -19.10
CA VAL A 479 -35.04 -0.21 -17.90
C VAL A 479 -35.35 -1.67 -18.22
N SER A 480 -36.44 -1.93 -18.94
CA SER A 480 -36.84 -3.27 -19.38
C SER A 480 -35.74 -3.97 -20.18
N ASN A 481 -35.19 -3.27 -21.18
CA ASN A 481 -34.10 -3.76 -22.01
C ASN A 481 -32.83 -4.09 -21.21
N VAL A 482 -32.49 -3.28 -20.21
CA VAL A 482 -31.34 -3.56 -19.32
C VAL A 482 -31.58 -4.82 -18.49
N ILE A 483 -32.77 -4.99 -17.93
CA ILE A 483 -33.10 -6.18 -17.12
C ILE A 483 -33.01 -7.45 -17.99
N LEU A 484 -33.62 -7.42 -19.17
CA LEU A 484 -33.59 -8.54 -20.13
C LEU A 484 -32.15 -8.91 -20.53
N LYS A 485 -31.32 -7.91 -20.88
CA LYS A 485 -29.91 -8.13 -21.23
C LYS A 485 -29.11 -8.75 -20.09
N GLU A 486 -29.35 -8.33 -18.84
CA GLU A 486 -28.63 -8.87 -17.69
C GLU A 486 -29.09 -10.29 -17.33
N ILE A 487 -30.37 -10.64 -17.54
CA ILE A 487 -30.90 -12.00 -17.39
C ILE A 487 -30.27 -12.94 -18.43
N GLN A 488 -30.22 -12.53 -19.69
CA GLN A 488 -29.63 -13.34 -20.77
C GLN A 488 -28.17 -13.71 -20.51
N LYS A 489 -27.40 -12.83 -19.85
CA LYS A 489 -26.02 -13.12 -19.44
C LYS A 489 -25.90 -14.23 -18.37
N VAL A 490 -27.00 -14.53 -17.67
CA VAL A 490 -27.06 -15.53 -16.59
C VAL A 490 -27.57 -16.87 -17.12
N GLU A 491 -28.49 -16.86 -18.08
CA GLU A 491 -29.04 -18.06 -18.73
C GLU A 491 -28.03 -18.72 -19.70
N VAL A 492 -27.07 -17.96 -20.26
CA VAL A 492 -25.96 -18.49 -21.07
C VAL A 492 -24.79 -18.89 -20.16
N LYS A 493 -24.90 -19.98 -19.39
CA LYS A 493 -23.76 -20.64 -18.72
C LYS A 493 -23.99 -22.10 -18.40
#